data_AF-A0A2H3C2D8-F1
#
_entry.id   AF-A0A2H3C2D8-F1
#
_cell.length_a   1.000
_cell.length_b   1.000
_cell.length_c   1.000
_cell.angle_alpha   90.00
_cell.angle_beta   90.00
_cell.angle_gamma   90.00
#
_symmetry.space_group_name_H-M   'P 1'
#
loop_
_entity.id
_entity.type
_entity.pdbx_description
1 polymer ?
#
loop_
_entity_poly.entity_id
_entity_poly.type
_entity_poly.pdbx_seq_one_letter_code
_entity_poly.pdbx_strand_id
1 'polypeptide(L)'
;MFRCSRPLFNVVKRTTGVTGLKVHPNPLPVLAETYRQTLEVLASVPSTSVYKQSAEALTLHKIKVLEAAKGDIASVEKGLDEGQIEESLNIASDELRLASQMIEWKAWEPLEEKPERGQWEYFGQTTSS
;
A
#
# COMPACT_ATOMS: atom_id res chain seq x y z
N MET A 1 15.65 -52.01 0.56
CA MET A 1 15.25 -50.87 1.43
C MET A 1 14.63 -49.79 0.56
N PHE A 2 13.30 -49.68 0.55
CA PHE A 2 12.62 -48.61 -0.19
C PHE A 2 12.61 -47.34 0.66
N ARG A 3 13.41 -46.33 0.26
CA ARG A 3 13.33 -44.99 0.85
C ARG A 3 12.08 -44.30 0.28
N CYS A 4 10.97 -44.32 1.02
CA CYS A 4 9.86 -43.44 0.75
C CYS A 4 10.30 -42.00 1.09
N SER A 5 10.69 -41.23 0.08
CA SER A 5 10.76 -39.78 0.18
C SER A 5 9.32 -39.27 0.38
N ARG A 6 9.01 -38.79 1.59
CA ARG A 6 7.80 -38.02 1.83
C ARG A 6 7.82 -36.80 0.89
N PRO A 7 6.85 -36.61 -0.02
CA PRO A 7 6.78 -35.39 -0.78
C PRO A 7 6.55 -34.23 0.18
N LEU A 8 7.41 -33.21 0.12
CA LEU A 8 7.14 -31.93 0.76
C LEU A 8 5.94 -31.32 0.03
N PHE A 9 4.76 -31.38 0.63
CA PHE A 9 3.62 -30.63 0.15
C PHE A 9 3.90 -29.15 0.42
N ASN A 10 4.39 -28.44 -0.59
CA ASN A 10 4.36 -26.99 -0.59
C ASN A 10 2.90 -26.59 -0.81
N VAL A 11 2.32 -25.82 0.11
CA VAL A 11 0.93 -25.35 -0.01
C VAL A 11 0.91 -24.26 -1.07
N VAL A 12 0.72 -24.66 -2.33
CA VAL A 12 0.62 -23.74 -3.46
C VAL A 12 -0.83 -23.32 -3.62
N LYS A 13 -1.10 -22.01 -3.47
CA LYS A 13 -2.39 -21.40 -3.74
C LYS A 13 -2.76 -21.64 -5.22
N ARG A 14 -3.93 -22.24 -5.48
CA ARG A 14 -4.35 -22.60 -6.86
C ARG A 14 -5.06 -21.45 -7.57
N THR A 15 -5.84 -20.67 -6.83
CA THR A 15 -6.61 -19.52 -7.32
C THR A 15 -6.81 -18.54 -6.18
N THR A 16 -6.95 -17.25 -6.51
CA THR A 16 -7.35 -16.17 -5.60
C THR A 16 -8.87 -16.09 -5.46
N GLY A 17 -9.64 -16.70 -6.38
CA GLY A 17 -11.10 -16.55 -6.41
C GLY A 17 -11.59 -15.18 -6.90
N VAL A 18 -10.68 -14.27 -7.23
CA VAL A 18 -10.98 -12.94 -7.78
C VAL A 18 -10.65 -12.93 -9.27
N THR A 19 -11.59 -12.45 -10.09
CA THR A 19 -11.40 -12.41 -11.54
C THR A 19 -10.32 -11.38 -11.91
N GLY A 20 -9.37 -11.77 -12.75
CA GLY A 20 -8.27 -10.89 -13.17
C GLY A 20 -7.06 -10.85 -12.23
N LEU A 21 -7.18 -11.36 -11.00
CA LEU A 21 -6.09 -11.42 -10.04
C LEU A 21 -5.37 -12.77 -10.09
N LYS A 22 -4.20 -12.79 -10.71
CA LYS A 22 -3.39 -14.03 -10.84
C LYS A 22 -2.63 -14.31 -9.53
N VAL A 23 -2.55 -15.59 -9.16
CA VAL A 23 -1.74 -16.02 -8.01
C VAL A 23 -0.27 -15.73 -8.29
N HIS A 24 0.40 -15.13 -7.31
CA HIS A 24 1.83 -14.83 -7.41
C HIS A 24 2.68 -15.95 -6.77
N PRO A 25 3.72 -16.46 -7.44
CA PRO A 25 4.49 -17.62 -6.94
C PRO A 25 5.35 -17.31 -5.71
N ASN A 26 5.84 -16.07 -5.57
CA ASN A 26 6.64 -15.64 -4.41
C ASN A 26 6.36 -14.18 -4.04
N PRO A 27 5.23 -13.87 -3.35
CA PRO A 27 4.76 -12.50 -3.17
C PRO A 27 5.53 -11.71 -2.10
N LEU A 28 6.05 -12.36 -1.05
CA LEU A 28 6.63 -11.66 0.10
C LEU A 28 7.88 -10.83 -0.22
N PRO A 29 8.88 -11.35 -0.97
CA PRO A 29 10.06 -10.56 -1.31
C PRO A 29 9.71 -9.38 -2.21
N VAL A 30 8.81 -9.58 -3.17
CA VAL A 30 8.34 -8.53 -4.08
C VAL A 30 7.64 -7.43 -3.29
N LEU A 31 6.74 -7.79 -2.37
CA LEU A 31 6.04 -6.83 -1.53
C LEU A 31 7.00 -6.02 -0.65
N ALA A 32 8.02 -6.66 -0.06
CA ALA A 32 9.03 -5.99 0.73
C ALA A 32 9.91 -5.05 -0.11
N GLU A 33 10.23 -5.43 -1.35
CA GLU A 33 10.96 -4.59 -2.30
C GLU A 33 10.12 -3.36 -2.69
N THR A 34 8.84 -3.54 -3.05
CA THR A 34 7.95 -2.43 -3.39
C THR A 34 7.84 -1.43 -2.25
N TYR A 35 7.70 -1.88 -0.99
CA TYR A 35 7.67 -0.96 0.15
C TYR A 35 8.97 -0.18 0.35
N ARG A 36 10.14 -0.80 0.12
CA ARG A 36 11.43 -0.11 0.18
C ARG A 36 11.53 0.95 -0.92
N GLN A 37 11.13 0.61 -2.14
CA GLN A 37 11.07 1.55 -3.25
C GLN A 37 10.12 2.72 -2.92
N THR A 38 8.97 2.46 -2.31
CA THR A 38 8.05 3.52 -1.88
C THR A 38 8.69 4.45 -0.86
N LEU A 39 9.42 3.92 0.14
CA LEU A 39 10.16 4.75 1.10
C LEU A 39 11.25 5.60 0.43
N GLU A 40 11.96 5.06 -0.57
CA GLU A 40 12.94 5.81 -1.35
C GLU A 40 12.29 6.95 -2.14
N VAL A 41 11.13 6.72 -2.75
CA VAL A 41 10.37 7.76 -3.46
C VAL A 41 9.87 8.83 -2.48
N LEU A 42 9.32 8.43 -1.33
CA LEU A 42 8.85 9.35 -0.28
C LEU A 42 9.97 10.19 0.33
N ALA A 43 11.23 9.73 0.28
CA ALA A 43 12.37 10.52 0.74
C ALA A 43 12.53 11.85 -0.02
N SER A 44 12.11 11.89 -1.29
CA SER A 44 12.15 13.11 -2.12
C SER A 44 11.09 14.16 -1.76
N VAL A 45 10.02 13.76 -1.06
CA VAL A 45 8.93 14.65 -0.62
C VAL A 45 9.37 15.38 0.66
N PRO A 46 9.00 16.67 0.87
CA PRO A 46 9.33 17.39 2.10
C PRO A 46 8.70 16.75 3.36
N SER A 47 9.42 16.75 4.48
CA SER A 47 8.95 16.21 5.77
C SER A 47 7.77 16.97 6.39
N THR A 48 7.52 18.21 5.94
CA THR A 48 6.35 19.01 6.34
C THR A 48 5.06 18.49 5.73
N SER A 49 5.12 17.70 4.66
CA SER A 49 3.95 17.12 4.01
C SER A 49 3.28 16.09 4.91
N VAL A 50 1.99 16.28 5.18
CA VAL A 50 1.17 15.32 5.93
C VAL A 50 1.11 13.97 5.19
N TYR A 51 1.01 14.01 3.86
CA TYR A 51 1.00 12.80 3.03
C TYR A 51 2.23 11.93 3.30
N LYS A 52 3.43 12.52 3.26
CA LYS A 52 4.69 11.80 3.54
C LYS A 52 4.67 11.16 4.92
N GLN A 53 4.32 11.94 5.95
CA GLN A 53 4.29 11.44 7.32
C GLN A 53 3.35 10.24 7.49
N SER A 54 2.15 10.32 6.89
CA SER A 54 1.19 9.22 6.93
C SER A 54 1.66 7.99 6.14
N ALA A 55 2.17 8.20 4.91
CA ALA A 55 2.57 7.12 4.03
C ALA A 55 3.81 6.38 4.56
N GLU A 56 4.78 7.10 5.13
CA GLU A 56 5.95 6.52 5.80
C GLU A 56 5.53 5.70 7.03
N ALA A 57 4.67 6.24 7.89
CA ALA A 57 4.20 5.54 9.08
C ALA A 57 3.49 4.22 8.73
N LEU A 58 2.61 4.25 7.73
CA LEU A 58 1.91 3.06 7.24
C LEU A 58 2.88 2.06 6.61
N THR A 59 3.77 2.49 5.73
CA THR A 59 4.73 1.60 5.06
C THR A 59 5.68 0.93 6.05
N LEU A 60 6.18 1.68 7.04
CA LEU A 60 7.01 1.13 8.12
C LEU A 60 6.25 0.13 9.00
N HIS A 61 4.97 0.40 9.29
CA HIS A 61 4.12 -0.58 9.99
C HIS A 61 3.99 -1.88 9.19
N LYS A 62 3.71 -1.79 7.88
CA LYS A 62 3.58 -2.95 6.99
C LYS A 62 4.88 -3.77 6.90
N ILE A 63 6.03 -3.11 6.84
CA ILE A 63 7.34 -3.78 6.89
C ILE A 63 7.52 -4.54 8.22
N LYS A 64 7.15 -3.94 9.36
CA LYS A 64 7.21 -4.63 10.67
C LYS A 64 6.32 -5.87 10.72
N VAL A 65 5.14 -5.82 10.10
CA VAL A 65 4.24 -6.98 9.98
C VAL A 65 4.89 -8.09 9.15
N LEU A 66 5.51 -7.75 8.02
CA LEU A 66 6.25 -8.70 7.18
C LEU A 66 7.41 -9.36 7.93
N GLU A 67 8.19 -8.58 8.68
CA GLU A 67 9.30 -9.07 9.49
C GLU A 67 8.82 -10.01 10.61
N ALA A 68 7.70 -9.68 11.27
CA ALA A 68 7.13 -10.49 12.33
C ALA A 68 6.62 -11.85 11.84
N ALA A 69 6.09 -11.91 10.62
CA ALA A 69 5.49 -13.12 10.07
C ALA A 69 6.51 -14.19 9.59
N LYS A 70 7.81 -13.86 9.50
CA LYS A 70 8.91 -14.81 9.19
C LYS A 70 8.65 -15.73 7.99
N GLY A 71 7.98 -15.22 6.94
CA GLY A 71 7.71 -15.96 5.72
C GLY A 71 6.37 -16.72 5.68
N ASP A 72 5.54 -16.63 6.73
CA ASP A 72 4.19 -17.18 6.71
C ASP A 72 3.19 -16.20 6.09
N ILE A 73 2.61 -16.57 4.94
CA ILE A 73 1.69 -15.72 4.16
C ILE A 73 0.40 -15.47 4.95
N ALA A 74 -0.15 -16.48 5.63
CA ALA A 74 -1.43 -16.34 6.34
C ALA A 74 -1.32 -15.37 7.52
N SER A 75 -0.18 -15.38 8.23
CA SER A 75 0.11 -14.40 9.28
C SER A 75 0.26 -12.99 8.73
N VAL A 76 0.85 -12.81 7.54
CA VAL A 76 0.93 -11.50 6.87
C VAL A 76 -0.45 -10.98 6.48
N GLU A 77 -1.27 -11.80 5.81
CA GLU A 77 -2.62 -11.41 5.40
C GLU A 77 -3.46 -10.96 6.61
N LYS A 78 -3.40 -11.70 7.71
CA LYS A 78 -4.07 -11.32 8.96
C LYS A 78 -3.51 -10.06 9.61
N GLY A 79 -2.20 -9.83 9.52
CA GLY A 79 -1.55 -8.67 10.12
C GLY A 79 -1.75 -7.38 9.32
N LEU A 80 -1.90 -7.48 8.00
CA LEU A 80 -2.17 -6.35 7.12
C LEU A 80 -3.66 -5.98 7.07
N ASP A 81 -4.55 -6.97 7.17
CA ASP A 81 -6.01 -6.79 7.10
C ASP A 81 -6.49 -6.14 5.78
N GLU A 82 -5.82 -6.47 4.67
CA GLU A 82 -6.06 -5.93 3.33
C GLU A 82 -6.67 -6.96 2.37
N GLY A 83 -7.09 -8.11 2.88
CA GLY A 83 -7.53 -9.25 2.06
C GLY A 83 -6.36 -10.18 1.72
N GLN A 84 -6.25 -10.57 0.44
CA GLN A 84 -5.23 -11.50 -0.02
C GLN A 84 -3.91 -10.81 -0.29
N ILE A 85 -2.81 -11.57 -0.20
CA ILE A 85 -1.46 -11.02 -0.41
C ILE A 85 -1.27 -10.40 -1.81
N GLU A 86 -1.96 -10.92 -2.83
CA GLU A 86 -1.92 -10.36 -4.17
C GLU A 86 -2.63 -8.99 -4.27
N GLU A 87 -3.65 -8.75 -3.45
CA GLU A 87 -4.34 -7.46 -3.36
C GLU A 87 -3.42 -6.43 -2.68
N SER A 88 -2.77 -6.81 -1.58
CA SER A 88 -1.73 -5.98 -0.93
C SER A 88 -0.60 -5.60 -1.90
N LEU A 89 -0.21 -6.50 -2.81
CA LEU A 89 0.82 -6.23 -3.81
C LEU A 89 0.36 -5.18 -4.83
N ASN A 90 -0.90 -5.25 -5.29
CA ASN A 90 -1.48 -4.22 -6.14
C ASN A 90 -1.56 -2.87 -5.41
N ILE A 91 -2.03 -2.87 -4.16
CA ILE A 91 -2.09 -1.67 -3.32
C ILE A 91 -0.70 -1.05 -3.17
N ALA A 92 0.33 -1.84 -2.90
CA ALA A 92 1.70 -1.37 -2.79
C ALA A 92 2.22 -0.78 -4.11
N SER A 93 1.91 -1.41 -5.24
CA SER A 93 2.26 -0.89 -6.58
C SER A 93 1.53 0.40 -6.92
N ASP A 94 0.25 0.52 -6.55
CA ASP A 94 -0.53 1.73 -6.75
C ASP A 94 -0.02 2.87 -5.87
N GLU A 95 0.37 2.59 -4.62
CA GLU A 95 0.97 3.57 -3.73
C GLU A 95 2.32 4.07 -4.28
N LEU A 96 3.17 3.18 -4.81
CA LEU A 96 4.43 3.59 -5.43
C LEU A 96 4.20 4.52 -6.64
N ARG A 97 3.21 4.20 -7.47
CA ARG A 97 2.80 5.04 -8.61
C ARG A 97 2.23 6.37 -8.15
N LEU A 98 1.38 6.36 -7.12
CA LEU A 98 0.81 7.57 -6.53
C LEU A 98 1.92 8.46 -5.96
N ALA A 99 2.87 7.90 -5.21
CA ALA A 99 3.99 8.64 -4.65
C ALA A 99 4.81 9.34 -5.74
N SER A 100 5.00 8.69 -6.89
CA SER A 100 5.66 9.29 -8.05
C SER A 100 4.87 10.47 -8.64
N GLN A 101 3.54 10.34 -8.73
CA GLN A 101 2.65 11.40 -9.21
C GLN A 101 2.55 12.57 -8.23
N MET A 102 2.57 12.29 -6.92
CA MET A 102 2.53 13.30 -5.86
C MET A 102 3.75 14.24 -5.93
N ILE A 103 4.90 13.75 -6.41
CA ILE A 103 6.08 14.59 -6.65
C ILE A 103 5.83 15.62 -7.76
N GLU A 104 5.11 15.22 -8.81
CA GLU A 104 4.74 16.11 -9.90
C GLU A 104 3.66 17.12 -9.47
N TRP A 105 2.63 16.65 -8.77
CA TRP A 105 1.49 17.47 -8.37
C TRP A 105 1.76 18.43 -7.22
N LYS A 106 2.74 18.12 -6.36
CA LYS A 106 3.11 18.93 -5.19
C LYS A 106 1.93 19.34 -4.32
N ALA A 107 1.00 18.42 -4.06
CA ALA A 107 -0.24 18.68 -3.33
C ALA A 107 -0.08 19.16 -1.87
N TRP A 108 1.15 19.23 -1.36
CA TRP A 108 1.48 19.84 -0.06
C TRP A 108 1.65 21.36 -0.13
N GLU A 109 1.67 21.95 -1.33
CA GLU A 109 1.68 23.40 -1.49
C GLU A 109 0.31 24.00 -1.13
N PRO A 110 0.26 25.28 -0.71
CA PRO A 110 -1.00 25.97 -0.49
C PRO A 110 -1.90 25.94 -1.74
N LEU A 111 -3.21 26.03 -1.51
CA LEU A 111 -4.20 26.04 -2.57
C LEU A 111 -3.87 27.10 -3.65
N GLU A 112 -3.79 26.66 -4.91
CA GLU A 112 -3.47 27.52 -6.06
C GLU A 112 -4.55 28.58 -6.29
N GLU A 113 -5.82 28.18 -6.25
CA GLU A 113 -6.97 29.07 -6.45
C GLU A 113 -7.93 29.02 -5.25
N LYS A 114 -8.14 30.18 -4.62
CA LYS A 114 -9.13 30.30 -3.54
C LYS A 114 -10.54 30.27 -4.15
N PRO A 115 -11.51 29.63 -3.47
CA PRO A 115 -12.87 29.58 -3.98
C PRO A 115 -13.48 30.99 -4.05
N GLU A 116 -14.35 31.21 -5.04
CA GLU A 116 -15.16 32.42 -5.12
C GLU A 116 -16.09 32.55 -3.90
N ARG A 117 -16.49 33.79 -3.60
CA ARG A 117 -17.45 34.06 -2.52
C ARG A 117 -18.79 33.41 -2.87
N GLY A 118 -19.32 32.59 -1.96
CA GLY A 118 -20.58 31.87 -2.17
C GLY A 118 -20.46 30.53 -2.92
N GLN A 119 -19.27 30.13 -3.40
CA GLN A 119 -19.09 28.86 -4.14
C GLN A 119 -19.53 27.62 -3.34
N TRP A 120 -19.30 27.64 -2.03
CA TRP A 120 -19.64 26.55 -1.11
C TRP A 120 -20.83 26.89 -0.19
N GLU A 121 -21.56 27.96 -0.50
CA GLU A 121 -22.79 28.30 0.21
C GLU A 121 -23.97 27.52 -0.40
N TYR A 122 -24.51 26.60 0.39
CA TYR A 122 -25.70 25.83 0.01
C TYR A 122 -26.98 26.53 0.50
N PHE A 123 -28.12 26.21 -0.13
CA PHE A 123 -29.41 26.79 0.24
C PHE A 123 -29.70 26.66 1.74
N GLY A 124 -29.99 27.80 2.39
CA GLY A 124 -30.38 27.86 3.80
C GLY A 124 -29.24 27.97 4.82
N GLN A 125 -27.96 28.01 4.39
CA GLN A 125 -26.83 28.29 5.28
C GLN A 125 -26.23 29.67 4.95
N THR A 126 -26.64 30.72 5.66
CA THR A 126 -25.90 31.99 5.63
C THR A 126 -24.64 31.84 6.47
N THR A 127 -23.50 31.60 5.83
CA THR A 127 -22.20 31.56 6.51
C THR A 127 -21.83 33.00 6.86
N SER A 128 -22.12 33.43 8.09
CA SER A 128 -21.61 34.70 8.62
C SER A 128 -20.09 34.60 8.70
N SER A 129 -19.41 35.43 7.91
CA SER A 129 -17.95 35.56 7.86
C SER A 129 -17.35 36.03 9.18
#